data_AF-A0A5E3XFL6-F1
#
_entry.id   AF-A0A5E3XFL6-F1
#
_cell.length_a   1.000
_cell.length_b   1.000
_cell.length_c   1.000
_cell.angle_alpha   90.00
_cell.angle_beta   90.00
_cell.angle_gamma   90.00
#
_symmetry.space_group_name_H-M   'P 1'
#
loop_
_entity.id
_entity.type
_entity.pdbx_description
1 polymer ?
#
loop_
_entity_poly.entity_id
_entity_poly.type
_entity_poly.pdbx_seq_one_letter_code
_entity_poly.pdbx_strand_id
1 'polypeptide(L)'
;MSASPSTSTIASLPANHENLLKRKREPEPFDWSSWTSRKRPTLEGRSSPNELLHATIDELNAQTFPFGLLSRADDLLAHCLLQNKGSSLVGGRSPVVTPSWPLHDRTSIASLKERIAATNIIHKRDAAQSTQSIHAVAQALLDIPAFQLRDGWIELRQLWIKTLIHLLRRYAIFFTPGAPVRPAIIRTLSLGTVRLTYGLKSCQFITSRAYLFNTFGSVSSNIVDLEGVLAVRLYPAQRGAIGVRAVSGPLRLVTHDCRPNAEVCPVPDSHAFVLRALVDIPAGAIITVNTRGLPFSSATNTLPACWCRTCAGVDPDDRTLTPKPVSPR
;
A
#
# COMPACT_ATOMS: atom_id res chain seq x y z
N MET A 1 78.92 -10.86 -15.25
CA MET A 1 78.35 -10.15 -16.42
C MET A 1 76.88 -9.92 -16.11
N SER A 2 76.58 -8.85 -15.38
CA SER A 2 76.28 -7.49 -15.90
C SER A 2 74.85 -7.39 -16.39
N ALA A 3 74.07 -6.66 -15.59
CA ALA A 3 72.70 -6.24 -15.84
C ALA A 3 72.58 -5.32 -17.07
N SER A 4 71.39 -5.27 -17.67
CA SER A 4 70.61 -4.02 -17.82
C SER A 4 69.27 -4.30 -18.52
N PRO A 5 68.21 -3.53 -18.18
CA PRO A 5 66.88 -3.60 -18.79
C PRO A 5 66.73 -2.57 -19.92
N SER A 6 65.83 -2.82 -20.87
CA SER A 6 65.36 -1.79 -21.80
C SER A 6 63.85 -1.87 -22.00
N THR A 7 63.24 -0.74 -21.68
CA THR A 7 61.88 -0.29 -21.95
C THR A 7 61.52 -0.33 -23.43
N SER A 8 60.30 -0.74 -23.75
CA SER A 8 59.64 -0.37 -25.01
C SER A 8 58.15 -0.04 -24.81
N THR A 9 57.90 1.26 -24.86
CA THR A 9 56.79 1.98 -25.52
C THR A 9 55.61 1.16 -26.01
N ILE A 10 54.42 1.37 -25.42
CA ILE A 10 53.14 1.03 -26.04
C ILE A 10 52.40 2.31 -26.42
N ALA A 11 51.98 2.30 -27.68
CA ALA A 11 51.33 3.37 -28.41
C ALA A 11 49.93 3.73 -27.87
N SER A 12 49.67 5.04 -27.88
CA SER A 12 48.36 5.67 -27.80
C SER A 12 47.62 5.59 -29.14
N LEU A 13 46.30 5.33 -29.11
CA LEU A 13 45.21 5.83 -29.99
C LEU A 13 43.90 5.02 -29.71
N PRO A 14 42.68 5.47 -30.09
CA PRO A 14 41.85 6.36 -29.27
C PRO A 14 40.43 5.82 -28.99
N ALA A 15 39.71 6.58 -28.16
CA ALA A 15 38.25 6.77 -28.13
C ALA A 15 37.33 5.53 -28.13
N ASN A 16 36.63 5.35 -27.01
CA ASN A 16 35.18 5.10 -27.09
C ASN A 16 34.47 5.45 -25.77
N HIS A 17 33.65 6.50 -25.85
CA HIS A 17 32.30 6.58 -25.29
C HIS A 17 32.03 5.78 -24.00
N GLU A 18 32.39 6.34 -22.85
CA GLU A 18 31.81 5.91 -21.57
C GLU A 18 30.85 6.96 -21.01
N ASN A 19 29.58 6.56 -21.06
CA ASN A 19 28.61 6.70 -19.98
C ASN A 19 28.32 8.10 -19.45
N LEU A 20 27.45 8.78 -20.19
CA LEU A 20 26.34 9.56 -19.64
C LEU A 20 25.53 8.70 -18.64
N LEU A 21 26.02 8.63 -17.40
CA LEU A 21 25.23 8.22 -16.25
C LEU A 21 24.09 9.24 -16.09
N LYS A 22 22.95 8.95 -16.72
CA LYS A 22 21.66 9.51 -16.36
C LYS A 22 21.42 9.17 -14.89
N ARG A 23 21.79 10.09 -13.99
CA ARG A 23 21.25 10.12 -12.63
C ARG A 23 19.74 10.07 -12.77
N LYS A 24 19.12 8.95 -12.38
CA LYS A 24 17.70 8.91 -12.06
C LYS A 24 17.50 10.02 -11.04
N ARG A 25 16.88 11.13 -11.43
CA ARG A 25 16.38 12.11 -10.47
C ARG A 25 15.42 11.33 -9.57
N GLU A 26 15.83 11.14 -8.32
CA GLU A 26 14.86 10.84 -7.27
C GLU A 26 13.79 11.94 -7.32
N PRO A 27 12.50 11.60 -7.20
CA PRO A 27 11.45 12.61 -7.14
C PRO A 27 11.79 13.57 -5.98
N GLU A 28 11.75 14.88 -6.26
CA GLU A 28 12.02 15.89 -5.24
C GLU A 28 11.14 15.65 -4.00
N PRO A 29 11.70 15.81 -2.79
CA PRO A 29 10.95 15.60 -1.56
C PRO A 29 9.81 16.63 -1.46
N PHE A 30 8.59 16.10 -1.36
CA PHE A 30 7.35 16.84 -1.17
C PHE A 30 7.36 17.61 0.16
N ASP A 31 6.98 18.90 0.15
CA ASP A 31 6.96 19.78 1.33
C ASP A 31 5.63 19.67 2.11
N TRP A 32 5.74 19.10 3.32
CA TRP A 32 4.61 18.80 4.21
C TRP A 32 4.22 19.95 5.14
N SER A 33 4.92 21.09 5.12
CA SER A 33 4.61 22.28 5.95
C SER A 33 3.22 22.89 5.68
N SER A 34 2.59 22.46 4.59
CA SER A 34 1.31 22.97 4.09
C SER A 34 0.06 22.28 4.67
N TRP A 35 0.24 21.31 5.58
CA TRP A 35 -0.83 20.52 6.19
C TRP A 35 -1.24 21.06 7.58
N THR A 36 -1.75 22.29 7.64
CA THR A 36 -2.40 22.83 8.85
C THR A 36 -3.92 22.81 8.69
N SER A 37 -4.62 21.99 9.48
CA SER A 37 -6.03 22.26 9.78
C SER A 37 -6.10 23.41 10.79
N ARG A 38 -6.87 24.46 10.49
CA ARG A 38 -7.13 25.55 11.44
C ARG A 38 -8.01 25.03 12.61
N LYS A 39 -7.45 25.11 13.83
CA LYS A 39 -8.02 25.29 15.20
C LYS A 39 -9.37 24.61 15.54
N ARG A 40 -9.51 23.92 16.69
CA ARG A 40 -8.99 24.19 18.06
C ARG A 40 -8.84 22.85 18.84
N PRO A 41 -7.86 22.74 19.76
CA PRO A 41 -8.12 23.22 21.12
C PRO A 41 -7.32 24.48 21.43
N THR A 42 -7.90 25.33 22.27
CA THR A 42 -7.20 26.43 22.92
C THR A 42 -6.35 25.83 24.02
N LEU A 43 -5.04 25.72 23.80
CA LEU A 43 -4.01 25.99 24.79
C LEU A 43 -2.73 26.35 24.04
N GLU A 44 -2.09 27.41 24.48
CA GLU A 44 -0.97 28.08 23.82
C GLU A 44 0.25 27.14 23.69
N GLY A 45 0.59 26.76 22.46
CA GLY A 45 1.79 25.97 22.16
C GLY A 45 1.91 25.70 20.67
N ARG A 46 3.13 25.86 20.10
CA ARG A 46 3.44 25.41 18.74
C ARG A 46 3.27 23.89 18.71
N SER A 47 2.20 23.39 18.10
CA SER A 47 2.00 21.96 17.93
C SER A 47 3.04 21.40 16.97
N SER A 48 3.79 20.39 17.39
CA SER A 48 4.80 19.74 16.54
C SER A 48 4.13 19.03 15.34
N PRO A 49 4.82 18.85 14.19
CA PRO A 49 4.27 18.11 13.05
C PRO A 49 3.78 16.69 13.39
N ASN A 50 4.38 16.07 14.40
CA ASN A 50 3.97 14.76 14.90
C ASN A 50 2.61 14.82 15.62
N GLU A 51 2.32 15.87 16.40
CA GLU A 51 1.02 16.03 17.06
C GLU A 51 -0.13 16.17 16.05
N LEU A 52 0.10 16.89 14.94
CA LEU A 52 -0.90 17.03 13.87
C LEU A 52 -1.17 15.71 13.15
N LEU A 53 -0.14 14.90 12.93
CA LEU A 53 -0.29 13.55 12.38
C LEU A 53 -1.11 12.66 13.33
N HIS A 54 -0.81 12.68 14.63
CA HIS A 54 -1.55 11.93 15.64
C HIS A 54 -3.02 12.37 15.71
N ALA A 55 -3.30 13.67 15.77
CA ALA A 55 -4.68 14.18 15.76
C ALA A 55 -5.47 13.76 14.51
N THR A 56 -4.81 13.74 13.35
CA THR A 56 -5.44 13.28 12.11
C THR A 56 -5.71 11.78 12.13
N ILE A 57 -4.78 10.99 12.67
CA ILE A 57 -4.98 9.56 12.88
C ILE A 57 -6.18 9.32 13.78
N ASP A 58 -6.31 10.06 14.88
CA ASP A 58 -7.42 9.93 15.83
C ASP A 58 -8.77 10.29 15.18
N GLU A 59 -8.82 11.37 14.39
CA GLU A 59 -10.02 11.74 13.63
C GLU A 59 -10.44 10.63 12.67
N LEU A 60 -9.48 10.07 11.92
CA LEU A 60 -9.74 8.95 11.00
C LEU A 60 -10.15 7.68 11.76
N ASN A 61 -9.65 7.48 12.96
CA ASN A 61 -9.91 6.31 13.77
C ASN A 61 -11.29 6.35 14.46
N ALA A 62 -11.91 7.54 14.54
CA ALA A 62 -13.25 7.74 15.07
C ALA A 62 -14.38 7.50 14.05
N GLN A 63 -14.07 7.43 12.75
CA GLN A 63 -15.07 7.31 11.68
C GLN A 63 -15.14 5.89 11.11
N THR A 64 -16.35 5.47 10.72
CA THR A 64 -16.59 4.21 9.99
C THR A 64 -17.65 4.43 8.91
N PHE A 65 -17.64 3.57 7.88
CA PHE A 65 -18.49 3.69 6.70
C PHE A 65 -19.11 2.32 6.35
N PRO A 66 -20.25 2.27 5.65
CA PRO A 66 -20.81 1.01 5.15
C PRO A 66 -19.84 0.29 4.23
N PHE A 67 -19.80 -1.04 4.30
CA PHE A 67 -18.89 -1.89 3.53
C PHE A 67 -18.93 -1.58 2.05
N GLY A 68 -20.10 -1.50 1.42
CA GLY A 68 -20.22 -1.27 -0.02
C GLY A 68 -19.60 0.05 -0.49
N LEU A 69 -19.71 1.13 0.30
CA LEU A 69 -19.06 2.41 -0.02
C LEU A 69 -17.56 2.34 0.27
N LEU A 70 -17.19 1.84 1.44
CA LEU A 70 -15.79 1.80 1.87
C LEU A 70 -14.95 0.93 0.92
N SER A 71 -15.44 -0.25 0.57
CA SER A 71 -14.74 -1.22 -0.25
C SER A 71 -14.60 -0.76 -1.70
N ARG A 72 -15.66 -0.15 -2.27
CA ARG A 72 -15.62 0.41 -3.62
C ARG A 72 -14.65 1.60 -3.72
N ALA A 73 -14.70 2.51 -2.76
CA ALA A 73 -13.78 3.65 -2.71
C ALA A 73 -12.34 3.17 -2.58
N ASP A 74 -12.09 2.17 -1.75
CA ASP A 74 -10.78 1.59 -1.52
C ASP A 74 -10.25 0.89 -2.78
N ASP A 75 -11.07 0.10 -3.46
CA ASP A 75 -10.70 -0.56 -4.72
C ASP A 75 -10.35 0.46 -5.82
N LEU A 76 -11.14 1.52 -5.97
CA LEU A 76 -10.88 2.59 -6.94
C LEU A 76 -9.57 3.33 -6.63
N LEU A 77 -9.41 3.80 -5.39
CA LEU A 77 -8.23 4.57 -4.98
C LEU A 77 -6.97 3.71 -5.04
N ALA A 78 -7.00 2.49 -4.52
CA ALA A 78 -5.89 1.55 -4.60
C ALA A 78 -5.46 1.30 -6.05
N HIS A 79 -6.43 1.06 -6.93
CA HIS A 79 -6.16 0.81 -8.34
C HIS A 79 -5.51 2.03 -9.03
N CYS A 80 -5.89 3.25 -8.65
CA CYS A 80 -5.28 4.49 -9.15
C CYS A 80 -3.89 4.78 -8.54
N LEU A 81 -3.66 4.40 -7.29
CA LEU A 81 -2.45 4.75 -6.52
C LEU A 81 -1.33 3.71 -6.61
N LEU A 82 -1.67 2.43 -6.77
CA LEU A 82 -0.72 1.32 -6.64
C LEU A 82 -0.32 0.73 -7.98
N GLN A 83 -1.14 0.87 -9.02
CA GLN A 83 -0.75 0.48 -10.37
C GLN A 83 0.28 1.47 -10.91
N ASN A 84 1.53 1.02 -10.91
CA ASN A 84 2.65 1.74 -11.52
C ASN A 84 2.28 2.14 -12.95
N LYS A 85 2.59 3.40 -13.28
CA LYS A 85 2.68 3.88 -14.67
C LYS A 85 3.65 2.98 -15.43
N GLY A 86 3.14 1.95 -16.10
CA GLY A 86 3.81 1.20 -17.16
C GLY A 86 5.27 0.80 -16.90
N SER A 87 5.62 0.28 -15.73
CA SER A 87 6.93 -0.36 -15.57
C SER A 87 6.91 -1.70 -16.29
N SER A 88 7.18 -1.67 -17.60
CA SER A 88 7.71 -2.84 -18.31
C SER A 88 9.01 -3.21 -17.61
N LEU A 89 8.97 -4.23 -16.75
CA LEU A 89 10.14 -4.72 -16.02
C LEU A 89 11.17 -5.40 -16.95
N VAL A 90 10.92 -5.40 -18.26
CA VAL A 90 11.81 -5.95 -19.28
C VAL A 90 11.75 -5.02 -20.48
N GLY A 91 12.88 -4.53 -20.96
CA GLY A 91 13.01 -3.74 -22.20
C GLY A 91 12.80 -4.59 -23.46
N GLY A 92 11.76 -5.43 -23.46
CA GLY A 92 11.38 -6.32 -24.54
C GLY A 92 9.89 -6.61 -24.47
N ARG A 93 9.33 -7.19 -25.53
CA ARG A 93 7.91 -7.56 -25.70
C ARG A 93 7.41 -8.64 -24.71
N SER A 94 7.82 -8.60 -23.45
CA SER A 94 7.25 -9.45 -22.40
C SER A 94 5.87 -8.91 -22.01
N PRO A 95 4.88 -9.80 -21.77
CA PRO A 95 3.56 -9.39 -21.33
C PRO A 95 3.70 -8.56 -20.05
N VAL A 96 3.06 -7.39 -20.03
CA VAL A 96 2.95 -6.56 -18.82
C VAL A 96 2.13 -7.37 -17.82
N VAL A 97 2.82 -8.10 -16.94
CA VAL A 97 2.16 -8.86 -15.87
C VAL A 97 1.58 -7.83 -14.90
N THR A 98 0.28 -7.60 -15.01
CA THR A 98 -0.42 -6.70 -14.09
C THR A 98 -0.60 -7.46 -12.78
N PRO A 99 -0.01 -6.99 -11.66
CA PRO A 99 -0.24 -7.62 -10.37
C PRO A 99 -1.74 -7.65 -10.07
N SER A 100 -2.22 -8.81 -9.62
CA SER A 100 -3.62 -8.97 -9.21
C SER A 100 -3.87 -8.18 -7.93
N TRP A 101 -4.84 -7.27 -7.97
CA TRP A 101 -5.36 -6.61 -6.78
C TRP A 101 -6.50 -7.46 -6.20
N PRO A 102 -6.50 -7.78 -4.90
CA PRO A 102 -7.59 -8.53 -4.30
C PRO A 102 -8.81 -7.61 -4.17
N LEU A 103 -9.63 -7.49 -5.22
CA LEU A 103 -10.83 -6.65 -5.23
C LEU A 103 -11.84 -7.10 -4.19
N HIS A 104 -12.51 -6.14 -3.55
CA HIS A 104 -13.70 -6.41 -2.77
C HIS A 104 -14.94 -6.54 -3.66
N ASP A 105 -14.99 -5.74 -4.73
CA ASP A 105 -16.06 -5.75 -5.72
C ASP A 105 -15.52 -6.15 -7.10
N ARG A 106 -16.13 -7.17 -7.71
CA ARG A 106 -15.77 -7.66 -9.05
C ARG A 106 -16.29 -6.76 -10.17
N THR A 107 -17.03 -5.70 -9.88
CA THR A 107 -17.47 -4.75 -10.91
C THR A 107 -16.29 -4.05 -11.57
N SER A 108 -16.42 -3.83 -12.89
CA SER A 108 -15.38 -3.22 -13.75
C SER A 108 -14.72 -2.03 -13.06
N ILE A 109 -13.41 -2.12 -12.91
CA ILE A 109 -12.59 -1.05 -12.38
C ILE A 109 -12.46 0.03 -13.46
N ALA A 110 -12.20 1.28 -13.05
CA ALA A 110 -11.89 2.41 -13.91
C ALA A 110 -11.02 1.99 -15.11
N SER A 111 -11.42 2.42 -16.31
CA SER A 111 -10.63 2.26 -17.53
C SER A 111 -9.23 2.87 -17.37
N LEU A 112 -8.28 2.52 -18.24
CA LEU A 112 -6.94 3.11 -18.19
C LEU A 112 -6.97 4.65 -18.26
N LYS A 113 -7.86 5.23 -19.07
CA LYS A 113 -8.03 6.67 -19.20
C LYS A 113 -8.50 7.30 -17.87
N GLU A 114 -9.52 6.71 -17.26
CA GLU A 114 -10.06 7.18 -15.97
C GLU A 114 -9.05 7.03 -14.84
N ARG A 115 -8.29 5.93 -14.81
CA ARG A 115 -7.16 5.77 -13.89
C ARG A 115 -6.17 6.92 -14.02
N ILE A 116 -5.67 7.17 -15.23
CA ILE A 116 -4.67 8.22 -15.47
C ILE A 116 -5.22 9.58 -15.04
N ALA A 117 -6.49 9.87 -15.34
CA ALA A 117 -7.16 11.09 -14.90
C ALA A 117 -7.19 11.19 -13.37
N ALA A 118 -7.62 10.13 -12.66
CA ALA A 118 -7.68 10.11 -11.20
C ALA A 118 -6.29 10.24 -10.56
N THR A 119 -5.31 9.45 -11.04
CA THR A 119 -3.91 9.54 -10.62
C THR A 119 -3.38 10.96 -10.82
N ASN A 120 -3.70 11.61 -11.93
CA ASN A 120 -3.33 13.00 -12.15
C ASN A 120 -4.06 13.95 -11.19
N ILE A 121 -5.35 13.78 -10.89
CA ILE A 121 -6.04 14.61 -9.89
C ILE A 121 -5.40 14.46 -8.51
N ILE A 122 -5.02 13.23 -8.14
CA ILE A 122 -4.41 12.95 -6.84
C ILE A 122 -2.96 13.49 -6.77
N HIS A 123 -2.18 13.41 -7.86
CA HIS A 123 -0.77 13.81 -7.91
C HIS A 123 -0.50 15.22 -8.46
N LYS A 124 -1.41 15.87 -9.21
CA LYS A 124 -1.27 17.28 -9.70
C LYS A 124 -1.30 18.31 -8.57
N ARG A 125 -1.19 17.86 -7.33
CA ARG A 125 -0.91 18.66 -6.16
C ARG A 125 0.44 19.41 -6.24
N ASP A 126 1.32 19.07 -7.19
CA ASP A 126 2.61 19.74 -7.39
C ASP A 126 2.68 20.59 -8.67
N ALA A 127 2.81 21.91 -8.49
CA ALA A 127 3.95 22.71 -8.99
C ALA A 127 3.70 24.24 -8.94
N ALA A 128 2.45 24.73 -8.91
CA ALA A 128 2.20 26.18 -9.06
C ALA A 128 1.02 26.75 -8.28
N GLN A 129 0.21 25.93 -7.59
CA GLN A 129 -0.97 26.41 -6.86
C GLN A 129 -1.02 25.79 -5.47
N SER A 130 -1.18 26.67 -4.48
CA SER A 130 -1.34 26.33 -3.07
C SER A 130 -2.32 25.18 -2.84
N THR A 131 -1.88 24.13 -2.14
CA THR A 131 -2.70 23.30 -1.24
C THR A 131 -4.16 23.07 -1.68
N GLN A 132 -4.37 22.31 -2.76
CA GLN A 132 -5.71 21.78 -2.98
C GLN A 132 -6.10 20.90 -1.78
N SER A 133 -7.18 21.26 -1.10
CA SER A 133 -7.66 20.51 0.06
C SER A 133 -8.05 19.09 -0.37
N ILE A 134 -7.89 18.10 0.51
CA ILE A 134 -8.31 16.70 0.23
C ILE A 134 -9.80 16.65 -0.16
N HIS A 135 -10.61 17.58 0.37
CA HIS A 135 -12.00 17.74 -0.02
C HIS A 135 -12.13 18.12 -1.50
N ALA A 136 -11.37 19.10 -1.99
CA ALA A 136 -11.38 19.48 -3.40
C ALA A 136 -10.88 18.36 -4.32
N VAL A 137 -9.89 17.56 -3.88
CA VAL A 137 -9.47 16.34 -4.60
C VAL A 137 -10.61 15.34 -4.68
N ALA A 138 -11.28 15.04 -3.56
CA ALA A 138 -12.40 14.10 -3.52
C ALA A 138 -13.57 14.56 -4.40
N GLN A 139 -13.85 15.87 -4.45
CA GLN A 139 -14.88 16.43 -5.34
C GLN A 139 -14.48 16.28 -6.82
N ALA A 140 -13.25 16.62 -7.19
CA ALA A 140 -12.77 16.50 -8.56
C ALA A 140 -12.74 15.04 -9.06
N LEU A 141 -12.52 14.07 -8.16
CA LEU A 141 -12.63 12.66 -8.52
C LEU A 141 -14.04 12.29 -8.99
N LEU A 142 -15.10 12.96 -8.53
CA LEU A 142 -16.48 12.67 -8.96
C LEU A 142 -16.76 13.06 -10.41
N ASP A 143 -15.89 13.85 -11.04
CA ASP A 143 -15.99 14.15 -12.48
C ASP A 143 -15.55 12.95 -13.34
N ILE A 144 -14.97 11.92 -12.73
CA ILE A 144 -14.57 10.68 -13.39
C ILE A 144 -15.72 9.67 -13.30
N PRO A 145 -16.22 9.11 -14.42
CA PRO A 145 -17.38 8.21 -14.40
C PRO A 145 -17.25 7.02 -13.45
N ALA A 146 -16.07 6.40 -13.36
CA ALA A 146 -15.82 5.30 -12.43
C ALA A 146 -16.03 5.65 -10.92
N PHE A 147 -15.93 6.93 -10.55
CA PHE A 147 -16.13 7.45 -9.19
C PHE A 147 -17.53 8.04 -8.98
N GLN A 148 -18.35 8.13 -10.03
CA GLN A 148 -19.73 8.56 -9.92
C GLN A 148 -20.56 7.47 -9.25
N LEU A 149 -21.45 7.90 -8.36
CA LEU A 149 -22.46 7.02 -7.81
C LEU A 149 -23.49 6.70 -8.90
N ARG A 150 -24.02 5.48 -8.90
CA ARG A 150 -25.08 5.07 -9.83
C ARG A 150 -26.35 5.89 -9.58
N ASP A 151 -27.18 6.02 -10.62
CA ASP A 151 -28.49 6.65 -10.51
C ASP A 151 -29.30 6.00 -9.36
N GLY A 152 -29.87 6.84 -8.49
CA GLY A 152 -30.55 6.42 -7.25
C GLY A 152 -29.70 6.48 -5.97
N TRP A 153 -28.38 6.71 -6.07
CA TRP A 153 -27.50 6.85 -4.89
C TRP A 153 -27.10 8.31 -4.62
N ILE A 154 -27.77 9.27 -5.26
CA ILE A 154 -27.47 10.71 -5.13
C ILE A 154 -27.57 11.18 -3.67
N GLU A 155 -28.52 10.62 -2.92
CA GLU A 155 -28.68 10.89 -1.48
C GLU A 155 -27.44 10.49 -0.66
N LEU A 156 -26.68 9.50 -1.14
CA LEU A 156 -25.43 9.03 -0.52
C LEU A 156 -24.21 9.85 -0.95
N ARG A 157 -24.35 10.85 -1.83
CA ARG A 157 -23.22 11.61 -2.39
C ARG A 157 -22.33 12.22 -1.29
N GLN A 158 -22.93 12.81 -0.26
CA GLN A 158 -22.16 13.40 0.84
C GLN A 158 -21.41 12.34 1.65
N LEU A 159 -22.03 11.18 1.87
CA LEU A 159 -21.39 10.05 2.56
C LEU A 159 -20.24 9.46 1.71
N TRP A 160 -20.43 9.39 0.40
CA TRP A 160 -19.41 8.97 -0.56
C TRP A 160 -18.20 9.89 -0.56
N ILE A 161 -18.40 11.21 -0.62
CA ILE A 161 -17.31 12.20 -0.51
C ILE A 161 -16.54 12.01 0.80
N LYS A 162 -17.25 11.86 1.93
CA LYS A 162 -16.60 11.61 3.24
C LYS A 162 -15.78 10.31 3.21
N THR A 163 -16.30 9.26 2.60
CA THR A 163 -15.61 7.97 2.46
C THR A 163 -14.33 8.12 1.63
N LEU A 164 -14.38 8.85 0.50
CA LEU A 164 -13.22 9.15 -0.33
C LEU A 164 -12.18 9.97 0.43
N ILE A 165 -12.58 11.04 1.12
CA ILE A 165 -11.69 11.89 1.93
C ILE A 165 -10.98 11.05 3.00
N HIS A 166 -11.72 10.19 3.69
CA HIS A 166 -11.19 9.31 4.73
C HIS A 166 -10.10 8.38 4.19
N LEU A 167 -10.36 7.69 3.07
CA LEU A 167 -9.38 6.79 2.47
C LEU A 167 -8.21 7.54 1.82
N LEU A 168 -8.45 8.67 1.16
CA LEU A 168 -7.39 9.52 0.61
C LEU A 168 -6.41 9.97 1.71
N ARG A 169 -6.91 10.37 2.88
CA ARG A 169 -6.06 10.70 4.04
C ARG A 169 -5.23 9.50 4.49
N ARG A 170 -5.82 8.31 4.61
CA ARG A 170 -5.08 7.10 4.98
C ARG A 170 -3.99 6.73 3.97
N TYR A 171 -4.30 6.81 2.68
CA TYR A 171 -3.31 6.60 1.63
C TYR A 171 -2.22 7.67 1.64
N ALA A 172 -2.53 8.94 1.90
CA ALA A 172 -1.52 9.99 2.04
C ALA A 172 -0.53 9.68 3.18
N ILE A 173 -1.02 9.22 4.33
CA ILE A 173 -0.18 8.76 5.44
C ILE A 173 0.67 7.55 5.00
N PHE A 174 0.07 6.58 4.31
CA PHE A 174 0.77 5.38 3.84
C PHE A 174 1.92 5.69 2.86
N PHE A 175 1.74 6.68 1.99
CA PHE A 175 2.73 7.11 1.00
C PHE A 175 3.67 8.21 1.50
N THR A 176 3.62 8.57 2.79
CA THR A 176 4.50 9.62 3.34
C THR A 176 5.98 9.25 3.11
N PRO A 177 6.83 10.21 2.68
CA PRO A 177 8.28 10.03 2.59
C PRO A 177 8.87 9.49 3.89
N GLY A 178 9.79 8.52 3.79
CA GLY A 178 10.38 7.88 4.96
C GLY A 178 9.46 6.92 5.73
N ALA A 179 8.22 6.68 5.27
CA ALA A 179 7.35 5.68 5.88
C ALA A 179 8.05 4.30 5.93
N PRO A 180 8.00 3.59 7.08
CA PRO A 180 8.79 2.38 7.31
C PRO A 180 8.37 1.21 6.42
N VAL A 181 7.12 1.24 5.94
CA VAL A 181 6.53 0.19 5.12
C VAL A 181 5.94 0.82 3.87
N ARG A 182 6.12 0.17 2.71
CA ARG A 182 5.56 0.60 1.43
C ARG A 182 4.89 -0.54 0.68
N PRO A 183 3.99 -0.21 -0.26
CA PRO A 183 3.46 -1.23 -1.14
C PRO A 183 4.58 -1.74 -2.05
N ALA A 184 4.59 -3.05 -2.30
CA ALA A 184 5.53 -3.68 -3.22
C ALA A 184 4.83 -4.77 -4.03
N ILE A 185 5.33 -5.04 -5.23
CA ILE A 185 4.93 -6.23 -5.98
C ILE A 185 5.63 -7.43 -5.35
N ILE A 186 4.85 -8.42 -4.94
CA ILE A 186 5.31 -9.64 -4.30
C ILE A 186 4.82 -10.86 -5.08
N ARG A 187 5.51 -11.99 -4.87
CA ARG A 187 5.13 -13.29 -5.41
C ARG A 187 4.38 -14.07 -4.35
N THR A 188 3.23 -14.58 -4.72
CA THR A 188 2.41 -15.48 -3.90
C THR A 188 2.26 -16.81 -4.62
N LEU A 189 2.33 -17.90 -3.88
CA LEU A 189 2.07 -19.24 -4.41
C LEU A 189 0.61 -19.57 -4.18
N SER A 190 -0.07 -20.03 -5.22
CA SER A 190 -1.46 -20.48 -5.14
C SER A 190 -1.66 -21.63 -6.10
N LEU A 191 -2.01 -22.82 -5.59
CA LEU A 191 -2.37 -23.99 -6.38
C LEU A 191 -1.33 -24.31 -7.49
N GLY A 192 -0.04 -24.32 -7.14
CA GLY A 192 1.05 -24.58 -8.10
C GLY A 192 1.36 -23.44 -9.08
N THR A 193 0.69 -22.29 -8.95
CA THR A 193 0.97 -21.09 -9.77
C THR A 193 1.62 -19.99 -8.93
N VAL A 194 2.61 -19.30 -9.52
CA VAL A 194 3.17 -18.07 -8.95
C VAL A 194 2.33 -16.90 -9.45
N ARG A 195 1.67 -16.19 -8.53
CA ARG A 195 0.92 -14.97 -8.82
C ARG A 195 1.67 -13.75 -8.32
N LEU A 196 1.77 -12.73 -9.17
CA LEU A 196 2.19 -11.40 -8.76
C LEU A 196 1.00 -10.66 -8.16
N THR A 197 1.18 -10.11 -6.98
CA THR A 197 0.18 -9.30 -6.27
C THR A 197 0.87 -8.15 -5.53
N TYR A 198 0.08 -7.28 -4.92
CA TYR A 198 0.59 -6.26 -4.03
C TYR A 198 0.69 -6.79 -2.61
N GLY A 199 1.79 -6.46 -1.97
CA GLY A 199 2.05 -6.72 -0.57
C GLY A 199 2.64 -5.50 0.11
N LEU A 200 2.97 -5.68 1.38
CA LEU A 200 3.72 -4.71 2.17
C LEU A 200 5.18 -5.14 2.28
N LYS A 201 6.11 -4.20 2.14
CA LYS A 201 7.55 -4.43 2.27
C LYS A 201 8.16 -3.37 3.17
N SER A 202 9.07 -3.77 4.05
CA SER A 202 9.83 -2.83 4.87
C SER A 202 10.82 -2.04 4.01
N CYS A 203 10.91 -0.73 4.23
CA CYS A 203 11.88 0.15 3.60
C CYS A 203 13.12 0.37 4.46
N GLN A 204 13.06 0.05 5.74
CA GLN A 204 14.12 0.24 6.71
C GLN A 204 14.12 -0.89 7.75
N PHE A 205 15.06 -0.88 8.68
CA PHE A 205 14.99 -1.79 9.81
C PHE A 205 13.82 -1.40 10.72
N ILE A 206 13.02 -2.37 11.15
CA ILE A 206 11.91 -2.17 12.08
C ILE A 206 12.17 -3.06 13.29
N THR A 207 12.28 -2.46 14.47
CA THR A 207 12.47 -3.20 15.72
C THR A 207 11.20 -3.97 16.11
N SER A 208 11.38 -5.12 16.76
CA SER A 208 10.29 -5.87 17.39
C SER A 208 9.42 -4.95 18.26
N ARG A 209 8.11 -5.24 18.28
CA ARG A 209 7.04 -4.51 18.97
C ARG A 209 6.75 -3.11 18.44
N ALA A 210 7.45 -2.62 17.41
CA ALA A 210 7.14 -1.34 16.80
C ALA A 210 5.76 -1.36 16.12
N TYR A 211 4.98 -0.31 16.34
CA TYR A 211 3.71 -0.07 15.65
C TYR A 211 3.94 0.62 14.31
N LEU A 212 3.30 0.10 13.27
CA LEU A 212 3.46 0.55 11.89
C LEU A 212 2.29 1.43 11.50
N PHE A 213 2.21 2.62 12.11
CA PHE A 213 1.06 3.53 11.97
C PHE A 213 0.77 3.99 10.54
N ASN A 214 1.71 3.89 9.61
CA ASN A 214 1.41 4.19 8.21
C ASN A 214 0.55 3.12 7.52
N THR A 215 0.34 1.96 8.16
CA THR A 215 -0.38 0.79 7.60
C THR A 215 -1.82 0.65 8.08
N PHE A 216 -2.44 1.71 8.64
CA PHE A 216 -3.78 1.58 9.22
C PHE A 216 -4.82 1.03 8.23
N GLY A 217 -5.69 0.17 8.74
CA GLY A 217 -6.92 -0.28 8.09
C GLY A 217 -8.15 0.30 8.79
N SER A 218 -9.15 0.69 8.01
CA SER A 218 -10.48 1.02 8.52
C SER A 218 -11.36 -0.21 8.49
N VAL A 219 -12.24 -0.38 9.47
CA VAL A 219 -13.29 -1.40 9.40
C VAL A 219 -14.62 -0.85 8.91
N SER A 220 -15.37 -1.68 8.19
CA SER A 220 -16.75 -1.41 7.83
C SER A 220 -17.65 -1.29 9.07
N SER A 221 -18.71 -0.49 8.97
CA SER A 221 -19.69 -0.31 10.04
C SER A 221 -20.59 -1.54 10.20
N ASN A 222 -21.05 -2.12 9.09
CA ASN A 222 -21.89 -3.31 9.05
C ASN A 222 -21.08 -4.62 9.03
N ILE A 223 -21.71 -5.68 9.54
CA ILE A 223 -21.19 -7.06 9.49
C ILE A 223 -21.05 -7.49 8.03
N VAL A 224 -19.99 -8.23 7.72
CA VAL A 224 -19.77 -8.84 6.41
C VAL A 224 -19.68 -10.35 6.55
N ASP A 225 -20.20 -11.06 5.55
CA ASP A 225 -20.08 -12.50 5.38
C ASP A 225 -19.66 -12.77 3.93
N LEU A 226 -18.39 -12.51 3.64
CA LEU A 226 -17.83 -12.61 2.29
C LEU A 226 -16.50 -13.35 2.33
N GLU A 227 -16.39 -14.40 1.52
CA GLU A 227 -15.14 -15.12 1.30
C GLU A 227 -14.12 -14.25 0.55
N GLY A 228 -12.84 -14.41 0.90
CA GLY A 228 -11.73 -13.72 0.21
C GLY A 228 -11.54 -12.24 0.57
N VAL A 229 -12.42 -11.66 1.40
CA VAL A 229 -12.24 -10.32 1.97
C VAL A 229 -11.42 -10.42 3.26
N LEU A 230 -10.41 -9.55 3.41
CA LEU A 230 -9.68 -9.44 4.67
C LEU A 230 -10.65 -8.93 5.75
N ALA A 231 -11.04 -9.82 6.66
CA ALA A 231 -12.05 -9.53 7.66
C ALA A 231 -11.57 -9.83 9.08
N VAL A 232 -11.89 -8.94 10.00
CA VAL A 232 -11.51 -8.99 11.41
C VAL A 232 -12.75 -9.07 12.29
N ARG A 233 -12.63 -9.74 13.42
CA ARG A 233 -13.62 -9.70 14.50
C ARG A 233 -13.25 -8.55 15.43
N LEU A 234 -14.22 -7.67 15.68
CA LEU A 234 -14.03 -6.59 16.65
C LEU A 234 -13.91 -7.14 18.08
N TYR A 235 -12.98 -6.59 18.84
CA TYR A 235 -12.79 -6.88 20.27
C TYR A 235 -13.67 -5.99 21.15
N PRO A 236 -13.93 -6.38 22.42
CA PRO A 236 -14.70 -5.56 23.37
C PRO A 236 -14.14 -4.14 23.58
N ALA A 237 -12.83 -3.93 23.39
CA ALA A 237 -12.16 -2.63 23.54
C ALA A 237 -12.21 -1.73 22.30
N GLN A 238 -12.91 -2.14 21.24
CA GLN A 238 -13.07 -1.35 20.01
C GLN A 238 -14.48 -0.79 19.90
N ARG A 239 -14.62 0.32 19.16
CA ARG A 239 -15.94 0.91 18.90
C ARG A 239 -16.72 0.09 17.87
N GLY A 240 -18.04 0.01 18.05
CA GLY A 240 -18.98 -0.60 17.11
C GLY A 240 -19.52 -1.96 17.58
N ALA A 241 -20.53 -2.47 16.85
CA ALA A 241 -21.16 -3.74 17.21
C ALA A 241 -20.24 -4.94 16.96
N ILE A 242 -20.21 -5.89 17.88
CA ILE A 242 -19.41 -7.12 17.77
C ILE A 242 -19.76 -7.89 16.49
N GLY A 243 -18.76 -8.42 15.80
CA GLY A 243 -18.92 -9.27 14.62
C GLY A 243 -17.80 -9.12 13.60
N VAL A 244 -17.92 -9.86 12.49
CA VAL A 244 -16.94 -9.87 11.39
C VAL A 244 -17.10 -8.61 10.55
N ARG A 245 -16.02 -7.86 10.35
CA ARG A 245 -15.98 -6.61 9.58
C ARG A 245 -14.90 -6.66 8.53
N ALA A 246 -15.17 -6.09 7.37
CA ALA A 246 -14.17 -5.96 6.31
C ALA A 246 -13.15 -4.88 6.68
N VAL A 247 -11.90 -5.10 6.32
CA VAL A 247 -10.81 -4.14 6.45
C VAL A 247 -10.54 -3.49 5.09
N SER A 248 -10.48 -2.16 5.07
CA SER A 248 -10.13 -1.36 3.89
C SER A 248 -8.97 -0.40 4.18
N GLY A 249 -8.30 0.04 3.12
CA GLY A 249 -7.11 0.88 3.20
C GLY A 249 -5.81 0.05 3.22
N PRO A 250 -4.65 0.68 3.48
CA PRO A 250 -3.33 0.07 3.37
C PRO A 250 -3.15 -1.29 4.04
N LEU A 251 -3.80 -1.52 5.20
CA LEU A 251 -3.70 -2.79 5.93
C LEU A 251 -4.13 -4.01 5.09
N ARG A 252 -5.01 -3.83 4.11
CA ARG A 252 -5.48 -4.94 3.25
C ARG A 252 -4.37 -5.60 2.41
N LEU A 253 -3.23 -4.93 2.30
CA LEU A 253 -2.05 -5.41 1.56
C LEU A 253 -1.20 -6.41 2.34
N VAL A 254 -1.54 -6.68 3.60
CA VAL A 254 -0.84 -7.70 4.38
C VAL A 254 -1.00 -9.06 3.74
N THR A 255 0.06 -9.86 3.81
CA THR A 255 0.01 -11.23 3.28
C THR A 255 0.06 -12.25 4.40
N HIS A 256 -0.61 -13.37 4.16
CA HIS A 256 -0.63 -14.46 5.11
C HIS A 256 0.73 -15.17 5.17
N ASP A 257 1.25 -15.37 6.38
CA ASP A 257 2.23 -16.42 6.66
C ASP A 257 1.93 -17.15 7.99
N CYS A 258 2.22 -18.45 8.07
CA CYS A 258 2.05 -19.25 9.28
C CYS A 258 3.11 -18.98 10.34
N ARG A 259 4.26 -18.38 9.97
CA ARG A 259 5.26 -17.81 10.88
C ARG A 259 5.43 -16.33 10.54
N PRO A 260 4.43 -15.50 10.90
CA PRO A 260 4.43 -14.10 10.50
C PRO A 260 5.51 -13.30 11.22
N ASN A 261 5.93 -12.19 10.62
CA ASN A 261 6.81 -11.22 11.27
C ASN A 261 6.07 -10.01 11.87
N ALA A 262 4.77 -9.89 11.61
CA ALA A 262 3.90 -8.89 12.19
C ALA A 262 2.54 -9.47 12.58
N GLU A 263 1.79 -8.72 13.39
CA GLU A 263 0.41 -9.05 13.75
C GLU A 263 -0.50 -7.83 13.55
N VAL A 264 -1.79 -8.09 13.43
CA VAL A 264 -2.81 -7.04 13.35
C VAL A 264 -3.31 -6.72 14.76
N CYS A 265 -3.07 -5.49 15.20
CA CYS A 265 -3.51 -5.00 16.50
C CYS A 265 -4.73 -4.07 16.36
N PRO A 266 -5.76 -4.24 17.20
CA PRO A 266 -6.82 -3.25 17.31
C PRO A 266 -6.27 -1.96 17.90
N VAL A 267 -6.75 -0.82 17.39
CA VAL A 267 -6.55 0.46 18.05
C VAL A 267 -7.64 0.61 19.12
N PRO A 268 -7.31 0.84 20.40
CA PRO A 268 -8.31 1.08 21.44
C PRO A 268 -9.23 2.25 21.09
N ASP A 269 -10.50 2.16 21.49
CA ASP A 269 -11.50 3.21 21.29
C ASP A 269 -11.65 3.69 19.84
N SER A 270 -11.41 2.80 18.88
CA SER A 270 -11.32 3.13 17.46
C SER A 270 -11.98 2.05 16.57
N HIS A 271 -12.33 2.45 15.34
CA HIS A 271 -12.73 1.58 14.23
C HIS A 271 -11.56 1.18 13.31
N ALA A 272 -10.33 1.21 13.82
CA ALA A 272 -9.12 0.96 13.04
C ALA A 272 -8.26 -0.16 13.61
N PHE A 273 -7.42 -0.68 12.73
CA PHE A 273 -6.41 -1.67 13.03
C PHE A 273 -5.07 -1.22 12.46
N VAL A 274 -3.99 -1.65 13.09
CA VAL A 274 -2.61 -1.32 12.71
C VAL A 274 -1.75 -2.57 12.78
N LEU A 275 -0.60 -2.58 12.11
CA LEU A 275 0.38 -3.63 12.28
C LEU A 275 1.31 -3.35 13.46
N ARG A 276 1.71 -4.42 14.14
CA ARG A 276 2.80 -4.42 15.11
C ARG A 276 3.82 -5.48 14.72
N ALA A 277 5.11 -5.14 14.75
CA ALA A 277 6.17 -6.10 14.50
C ALA A 277 6.27 -7.12 15.64
N LEU A 278 6.34 -8.41 15.31
CA LEU A 278 6.55 -9.49 16.28
C LEU A 278 8.04 -9.73 16.53
N VAL A 279 8.84 -9.57 15.49
CA VAL A 279 10.29 -9.77 15.48
C VAL A 279 10.96 -8.54 14.84
N ASP A 280 12.28 -8.47 14.91
CA ASP A 280 13.03 -7.50 14.12
C ASP A 280 12.85 -7.79 12.62
N ILE A 281 12.47 -6.78 11.86
CA ILE A 281 12.19 -6.89 10.43
C ILE A 281 13.26 -6.11 9.66
N PRO A 282 14.13 -6.78 8.88
CA PRO A 282 15.16 -6.10 8.13
C PRO A 282 14.57 -5.29 6.96
N ALA A 283 15.33 -4.29 6.50
CA ALA A 283 14.99 -3.53 5.32
C ALA A 283 14.81 -4.46 4.12
N GLY A 284 13.70 -4.31 3.42
CA GLY A 284 13.35 -5.12 2.27
C GLY A 284 12.62 -6.44 2.59
N ALA A 285 12.38 -6.79 3.85
CA ALA A 285 11.53 -7.94 4.17
C ALA A 285 10.06 -7.66 3.82
N ILE A 286 9.33 -8.70 3.40
CA ILE A 286 7.87 -8.63 3.22
C ILE A 286 7.22 -8.67 4.59
N ILE A 287 6.22 -7.81 4.81
CA ILE A 287 5.42 -7.83 6.03
C ILE A 287 4.33 -8.88 5.88
N THR A 288 4.31 -9.83 6.81
CA THR A 288 3.38 -10.96 6.82
C THR A 288 2.64 -11.04 8.16
N VAL A 289 1.40 -11.53 8.12
CA VAL A 289 0.53 -11.72 9.29
C VAL A 289 -0.08 -13.12 9.28
N ASN A 290 -0.50 -13.63 10.43
CA ASN A 290 -1.27 -14.87 10.46
C ASN A 290 -2.77 -14.56 10.28
N THR A 291 -3.28 -14.64 9.05
CA THR A 291 -4.69 -14.41 8.74
C THR A 291 -5.62 -15.52 9.24
N ARG A 292 -5.08 -16.67 9.69
CA ARG A 292 -5.86 -17.78 10.25
C ARG A 292 -6.06 -17.66 11.77
N GLY A 293 -5.30 -16.78 12.42
CA GLY A 293 -5.43 -16.50 13.85
C GLY A 293 -6.31 -15.28 14.12
N LEU A 294 -6.52 -14.99 15.40
CA LEU A 294 -7.10 -13.72 15.83
C LEU A 294 -6.23 -12.55 15.34
N PRO A 295 -6.82 -11.38 14.99
CA PRO A 295 -8.24 -11.03 15.05
C PRO A 295 -9.07 -11.48 13.85
N PHE A 296 -8.51 -12.22 12.91
CA PHE A 296 -9.20 -12.55 11.68
C PHE A 296 -10.34 -13.55 11.92
N SER A 297 -11.40 -13.45 11.12
CA SER A 297 -12.50 -14.41 11.20
C SER A 297 -12.08 -15.74 10.58
N SER A 298 -12.32 -16.85 11.28
CA SER A 298 -12.07 -18.21 10.78
C SER A 298 -13.03 -18.62 9.66
N ALA A 299 -14.21 -18.00 9.58
CA ALA A 299 -15.25 -18.30 8.59
C ALA A 299 -14.79 -18.09 7.13
N THR A 300 -13.76 -17.26 6.90
CA THR A 300 -13.23 -16.94 5.57
C THR A 300 -11.98 -17.75 5.20
N ASN A 301 -11.48 -18.62 6.08
CA ASN A 301 -10.22 -19.37 5.90
C ASN A 301 -10.44 -20.90 5.85
N THR A 302 -11.50 -21.34 5.19
CA THR A 302 -11.81 -22.77 4.97
C THR A 302 -10.91 -23.45 3.94
N LEU A 303 -9.91 -22.76 3.38
CA LEU A 303 -8.98 -23.40 2.43
C LEU A 303 -8.12 -24.47 3.15
N PRO A 304 -8.28 -25.76 2.79
CA PRO A 304 -7.63 -26.87 3.49
C PRO A 304 -6.10 -26.87 3.36
N ALA A 305 -5.55 -26.13 2.38
CA ALA A 305 -4.10 -26.03 2.16
C ALA A 305 -3.62 -24.57 2.25
N CYS A 306 -2.60 -24.33 3.08
CA CYS A 306 -1.88 -23.06 3.13
C CYS A 306 -0.71 -23.06 2.15
N TRP A 307 -0.59 -22.03 1.33
CA TRP A 307 0.51 -21.86 0.37
C TRP A 307 1.40 -20.66 0.74
N CYS A 308 1.43 -20.27 2.01
CA CYS A 308 2.39 -19.28 2.49
C CYS A 308 3.83 -19.82 2.39
N ARG A 309 4.82 -18.93 2.55
CA ARG A 309 6.23 -19.28 2.38
C ARG A 309 6.65 -20.36 3.38
N THR A 310 6.22 -20.22 4.63
CA THR A 310 6.47 -21.22 5.68
C THR A 310 5.92 -22.59 5.31
N CYS A 311 4.68 -22.70 4.84
CA CYS A 311 4.08 -23.99 4.50
C CYS A 311 4.64 -24.59 3.20
N ALA A 312 5.03 -23.73 2.25
CA ALA A 312 5.65 -24.16 1.00
C ALA A 312 7.13 -24.54 1.16
N GLY A 313 7.74 -24.31 2.34
CA GLY A 313 9.17 -24.54 2.57
C GLY A 313 10.07 -23.63 1.74
N VAL A 314 9.57 -22.46 1.33
CA VAL A 314 10.34 -21.49 0.52
C VAL A 314 11.14 -20.60 1.46
N ASP A 315 12.46 -20.64 1.33
CA ASP A 315 13.36 -19.77 2.09
C ASP A 315 13.13 -18.30 1.70
N PRO A 316 12.96 -17.37 2.67
CA PRO A 316 12.81 -15.94 2.39
C PRO A 316 13.96 -15.33 1.57
N ASP A 317 15.16 -15.92 1.62
CA ASP A 317 16.36 -15.44 0.91
C ASP A 317 16.58 -16.08 -0.46
N ASP A 318 15.69 -16.97 -0.89
CA ASP A 318 15.85 -17.68 -2.15
C ASP A 318 15.58 -16.77 -3.37
N ARG A 319 16.64 -16.11 -3.83
CA ARG A 319 16.66 -15.31 -5.05
C ARG A 319 16.50 -16.16 -6.32
N THR A 320 16.55 -17.50 -6.22
CA THR A 320 16.56 -18.40 -7.40
C THR A 320 15.20 -18.56 -8.07
N LEU A 321 14.11 -18.02 -7.50
CA LEU A 321 12.78 -18.00 -8.12
C LEU A 321 12.65 -17.02 -9.31
N THR A 322 13.74 -16.43 -9.81
CA THR A 322 13.77 -15.95 -11.19
C THR A 322 13.61 -17.15 -12.12
N PRO A 323 12.57 -17.20 -12.98
CA PRO A 323 12.48 -18.27 -13.96
C PRO A 323 13.76 -18.24 -14.79
N LYS A 324 14.55 -19.32 -14.76
CA LYS A 324 15.62 -19.51 -15.73
C LYS A 324 14.97 -19.40 -17.10
N PRO A 325 15.51 -18.60 -18.04
CA PRO A 325 15.00 -18.57 -19.39
C PRO A 325 15.01 -20.01 -19.90
N VAL A 326 13.84 -20.51 -20.29
CA VAL A 326 13.72 -21.81 -20.93
C VAL A 326 14.45 -21.69 -22.25
N SER A 327 15.61 -22.34 -22.36
CA SER A 327 16.31 -22.43 -23.64
C SER A 327 15.37 -23.08 -24.65
N PRO A 328 15.12 -22.46 -25.82
CA PRO A 328 14.37 -23.11 -26.87
C PRO A 328 15.12 -24.38 -27.29
N ARG A 329 14.39 -25.50 -27.34
CA ARG A 329 14.83 -26.72 -28.01
C ARG A 329 14.62 -26.57 -29.51
#